data_AF-A0A526ZH68-F1
#
_entry.id   AF-A0A526ZH68-F1
#
_cell.length_a   1.000
_cell.length_b   1.000
_cell.length_c   1.000
_cell.angle_alpha   90.00
_cell.angle_beta   90.00
_cell.angle_gamma   90.00
#
_symmetry.space_group_name_H-M   'P 1'
#
loop_
_entity.id
_entity.type
_entity.pdbx_description
1 polymer ?
#
loop_
_entity_poly.entity_id
_entity_poly.type
_entity_poly.pdbx_seq_one_letter_code
_entity_poly.pdbx_strand_id
1 'polypeptide(L)'
;MSAGRDNVFARWSRLKQAARYSSTAGPQNDQLSPDEVAAPADTGEQLAPAIVEPEAAEPAEPLPRLEDLTAQSDLSAFLRKGVPKMLKRAALRKMWSLDPAIRDHIGPSEYAWDFNSPGSMPR
;
A
#
# COMPACT_ATOMS: atom_id res chain seq x y z
N MET A 1 -51.94 7.58 1.80
CA MET A 1 -51.06 8.02 0.70
C MET A 1 -49.62 7.72 1.11
N SER A 2 -48.93 6.95 0.26
CA SER A 2 -47.52 6.55 0.24
C SER A 2 -46.82 6.13 1.54
N ALA A 3 -46.68 4.80 1.66
CA ALA A 3 -45.43 4.17 2.07
C ALA A 3 -44.24 4.81 1.31
N GLY A 4 -43.16 5.16 2.00
CA GLY A 4 -42.02 5.76 1.29
C GLY A 4 -40.94 6.43 2.12
N ARG A 5 -40.54 5.88 3.27
CA ARG A 5 -39.16 6.03 3.70
C ARG A 5 -38.50 4.67 3.58
N ASP A 6 -38.04 4.42 2.37
CA ASP A 6 -37.27 3.22 2.04
C ASP A 6 -36.13 3.08 3.05
N ASN A 7 -36.18 2.02 3.84
CA ASN A 7 -35.16 1.75 4.84
C ASN A 7 -33.87 1.33 4.12
N VAL A 8 -32.97 2.30 3.90
CA VAL A 8 -31.68 2.14 3.22
C VAL A 8 -30.83 1.04 3.89
N PHE A 9 -30.90 0.92 5.22
CA PHE A 9 -30.21 -0.13 5.97
C PHE A 9 -30.79 -1.52 5.71
N ALA A 10 -32.11 -1.65 5.59
CA ALA A 10 -32.74 -2.93 5.25
C ALA A 10 -32.38 -3.41 3.83
N ARG A 11 -32.24 -2.46 2.88
CA ARG A 11 -31.76 -2.77 1.52
C ARG A 11 -30.31 -3.21 1.52
N TRP A 12 -29.44 -2.50 2.25
CA TRP A 12 -28.03 -2.84 2.35
C TRP A 12 -27.79 -4.16 3.08
N SER A 13 -28.55 -4.44 4.14
CA SER A 13 -28.52 -5.72 4.85
C SER A 13 -28.88 -6.88 3.92
N ARG A 14 -29.98 -6.76 3.14
CA ARG A 14 -30.37 -7.78 2.16
C ARG A 14 -29.30 -7.99 1.08
N LEU A 15 -28.68 -6.91 0.58
CA LEU A 15 -27.60 -7.00 -0.41
C LEU A 15 -26.40 -7.78 0.15
N LYS A 16 -25.98 -7.47 1.38
CA LYS A 16 -24.87 -8.16 2.05
C LYS A 16 -25.17 -9.63 2.34
N GLN A 17 -26.40 -9.94 2.76
CA GLN A 17 -26.82 -11.32 2.97
C GLN A 17 -26.88 -12.10 1.67
N ALA A 18 -27.44 -11.53 0.60
CA ALA A 18 -27.49 -12.15 -0.72
C ALA A 18 -26.09 -12.47 -1.26
N ALA A 19 -25.11 -11.56 -1.08
CA ALA A 19 -23.71 -11.79 -1.46
C ALA A 19 -23.07 -12.97 -0.71
N ARG A 20 -23.41 -13.17 0.58
CA ARG A 20 -22.96 -14.34 1.35
C ARG A 20 -23.61 -15.62 0.86
N TYR A 21 -24.92 -15.63 0.63
CA TYR A 21 -25.63 -16.81 0.15
C TYR A 21 -25.23 -17.22 -1.28
N SER A 22 -24.98 -16.26 -2.18
CA SER A 22 -24.47 -16.56 -3.52
C SER A 22 -23.06 -17.16 -3.49
N SER A 23 -22.27 -16.83 -2.47
CA SER A 23 -20.96 -17.44 -2.26
C SER A 23 -21.03 -18.85 -1.63
N THR A 24 -22.20 -19.24 -1.10
CA THR A 24 -22.45 -20.54 -0.45
C THR A 24 -23.24 -21.52 -1.34
N ALA A 25 -23.61 -21.13 -2.57
CA ALA A 25 -24.31 -22.01 -3.51
C ALA A 25 -23.36 -22.91 -4.36
N GLY A 26 -22.23 -23.31 -3.80
CA GLY A 26 -21.49 -24.52 -4.18
C GLY A 26 -21.82 -25.65 -3.20
N PRO A 27 -21.75 -26.93 -3.58
CA PRO A 27 -22.23 -28.02 -2.74
C PRO A 27 -21.48 -28.06 -1.41
N GLN A 28 -22.25 -28.29 -0.36
CA GLN A 28 -21.86 -28.31 1.04
C GLN A 28 -20.71 -29.30 1.25
N ASN A 29 -19.64 -28.85 1.92
CA ASN A 29 -18.80 -29.74 2.70
C ASN A 29 -18.81 -29.26 4.16
N ASP A 30 -18.79 -30.25 5.04
CA ASP A 30 -19.04 -30.28 6.47
C ASP A 30 -18.59 -29.07 7.31
N GLN A 31 -19.46 -28.73 8.26
CA GLN A 31 -19.15 -28.55 9.69
C GLN A 31 -17.67 -28.35 10.04
N LEU A 32 -17.26 -27.13 10.39
CA LEU A 32 -16.11 -26.91 11.27
C LEU A 32 -16.38 -25.77 12.27
N SER A 33 -16.07 -26.10 13.51
CA SER A 33 -16.21 -25.38 14.77
C SER A 33 -15.68 -23.93 14.77
N PRO A 34 -16.15 -23.08 15.71
CA PRO A 34 -15.59 -21.76 15.92
C PRO A 34 -14.27 -21.86 16.70
N ASP A 35 -13.20 -22.25 16.03
CA ASP A 35 -11.83 -21.97 16.47
C ASP A 35 -10.87 -22.12 15.28
N GLU A 36 -10.81 -21.11 14.43
CA GLU A 36 -9.69 -20.95 13.51
C GLU A 36 -9.34 -19.46 13.50
N VAL A 37 -8.39 -19.14 14.38
CA VAL A 37 -7.57 -17.94 14.33
C VAL A 37 -7.25 -17.63 12.87
N ALA A 38 -7.84 -16.54 12.37
CA ALA A 38 -7.46 -15.94 11.12
C ALA A 38 -6.00 -15.48 11.24
N ALA A 39 -5.07 -16.38 10.87
CA ALA A 39 -3.77 -15.97 10.41
C ALA A 39 -3.99 -14.92 9.32
N PRO A 40 -3.36 -13.74 9.38
CA PRO A 40 -3.45 -12.79 8.29
C PRO A 40 -2.86 -13.47 7.06
N ALA A 41 -3.75 -13.86 6.14
CA ALA A 41 -3.39 -14.25 4.80
C ALA A 41 -2.65 -13.07 4.18
N ASP A 42 -1.33 -13.23 4.12
CA ASP A 42 -0.55 -12.98 2.93
C ASP A 42 -0.95 -11.71 2.17
N THR A 43 -0.55 -10.57 2.72
CA THR A 43 -0.17 -9.43 1.87
C THR A 43 1.36 -9.38 1.82
N GLY A 44 1.98 -10.53 1.56
CA GLY A 44 3.24 -10.56 0.84
C GLY A 44 2.90 -10.30 -0.62
N GLU A 45 2.67 -9.04 -0.98
CA GLU A 45 2.55 -8.66 -2.39
C GLU A 45 3.82 -9.11 -3.09
N GLN A 46 3.64 -10.20 -3.81
CA GLN A 46 4.57 -10.93 -4.63
C GLN A 46 5.56 -9.97 -5.30
N LEU A 47 6.77 -9.88 -4.73
CA LEU A 47 7.97 -9.39 -5.41
C LEU A 47 8.33 -10.40 -6.51
N ALA A 48 7.51 -10.49 -7.55
CA ALA A 48 7.88 -11.20 -8.76
C ALA A 48 8.99 -10.37 -9.46
N PRO A 49 10.13 -10.99 -9.82
CA PRO A 49 11.15 -10.34 -10.61
C PRO A 49 10.68 -10.31 -12.05
N ALA A 50 10.00 -9.24 -12.46
CA ALA A 50 9.78 -8.98 -13.88
C ALA A 50 11.06 -8.37 -14.46
N ILE A 51 12.00 -9.25 -14.83
CA ILE A 51 13.10 -8.95 -15.73
C ILE A 51 12.53 -9.01 -17.16
N VAL A 52 12.92 -8.01 -17.96
CA VAL A 52 12.82 -7.86 -19.42
C VAL A 52 11.54 -7.23 -19.97
N GLU A 53 11.62 -5.94 -20.35
CA GLU A 53 11.43 -5.55 -21.76
C GLU A 53 12.21 -4.25 -22.08
N PRO A 54 12.96 -4.18 -23.20
CA PRO A 54 13.82 -3.07 -23.52
C PRO A 54 13.05 -2.01 -24.29
N GLU A 55 12.58 -0.97 -23.61
CA GLU A 55 12.37 0.29 -24.31
C GLU A 55 13.71 1.03 -24.32
N ALA A 56 14.52 0.67 -25.32
CA ALA A 56 15.75 1.38 -25.68
C ALA A 56 15.39 2.76 -26.22
N ALA A 57 14.95 3.64 -25.33
CA ALA A 57 15.08 5.06 -25.54
C ALA A 57 16.45 5.44 -24.98
N GLU A 58 17.39 5.65 -25.89
CA GLU A 58 18.71 6.23 -25.61
C GLU A 58 18.53 7.41 -24.64
N PRO A 59 19.10 7.35 -23.43
CA PRO A 59 19.00 8.46 -22.50
C PRO A 59 19.72 9.66 -23.13
N ALA A 60 18.98 10.74 -23.35
CA ALA A 60 19.56 12.02 -23.66
C ALA A 60 20.35 12.48 -22.42
N GLU A 61 21.67 12.36 -22.51
CA GLU A 61 22.72 12.65 -21.52
C GLU A 61 23.18 11.46 -20.66
N PRO A 62 24.47 11.41 -20.29
CA PRO A 62 24.98 10.37 -19.40
C PRO A 62 24.29 10.46 -18.03
N LEU A 63 23.42 9.50 -17.75
CA LEU A 63 22.80 9.35 -16.43
C LEU A 63 23.89 9.05 -15.39
N PRO A 64 23.88 9.70 -14.24
CA PRO A 64 24.76 9.33 -13.14
C PRO A 64 24.45 7.90 -12.68
N ARG A 65 25.43 7.23 -12.06
CA ARG A 65 25.21 5.85 -11.57
C ARG A 65 24.30 5.91 -10.34
N LEU A 66 23.44 4.90 -10.19
CA LEU A 66 22.53 4.79 -9.05
C LEU A 66 23.27 4.71 -7.69
N GLU A 67 24.50 4.21 -7.69
CA GLU A 67 25.32 4.09 -6.49
C GLU A 67 25.91 5.43 -6.02
N ASP A 68 26.05 6.39 -6.95
CA ASP A 68 26.61 7.72 -6.66
C ASP A 68 25.53 8.70 -6.19
N LEU A 69 24.27 8.26 -6.10
CA LEU A 69 23.16 9.08 -5.61
C LEU A 69 23.32 9.34 -4.11
N THR A 70 23.16 10.61 -3.74
CA THR A 70 23.12 11.11 -2.37
C THR A 70 21.75 11.75 -2.11
N ALA A 71 21.43 12.05 -0.85
CA ALA A 71 20.18 12.73 -0.48
C ALA A 71 20.01 14.12 -1.11
N GLN A 72 21.10 14.75 -1.60
CA GLN A 72 21.07 16.06 -2.25
C GLN A 72 21.17 15.99 -3.77
N SER A 73 21.23 14.78 -4.34
CA SER A 73 21.39 14.59 -5.79
C SER A 73 20.12 14.96 -6.53
N ASP A 74 20.26 15.64 -7.67
CA ASP A 74 19.13 15.93 -8.55
C ASP A 74 18.63 14.66 -9.27
N LEU A 75 17.36 14.33 -9.05
CA LEU A 75 16.67 13.17 -9.63
C LEU A 75 16.02 13.49 -10.98
N SER A 76 15.98 14.75 -11.40
CA SER A 76 15.28 15.21 -12.60
C SER A 76 15.72 14.46 -13.86
N ALA A 77 17.02 14.15 -13.96
CA ALA A 77 17.62 13.40 -15.07
C ALA A 77 17.00 12.01 -15.25
N PHE A 78 16.71 11.28 -14.16
CA PHE A 78 16.09 9.96 -14.23
C PHE A 78 14.60 10.04 -14.60
N LEU A 79 13.92 11.14 -14.28
CA LEU A 79 12.47 11.28 -14.49
C LEU A 79 12.10 11.73 -15.91
N ARG A 80 13.08 12.10 -16.74
CA ARG A 80 12.87 12.53 -18.14
C ARG A 80 12.16 11.47 -18.98
N LYS A 81 11.50 11.92 -20.05
CA LYS A 81 10.94 11.01 -21.07
C LYS A 81 12.10 10.24 -21.72
N GLY A 82 11.90 8.95 -21.98
CA GLY A 82 12.93 8.06 -22.53
C GLY A 82 13.75 7.28 -21.51
N VAL A 83 13.75 7.64 -20.22
CA VAL A 83 14.41 6.79 -19.22
C VAL A 83 13.56 5.54 -18.94
N PRO A 84 14.12 4.31 -19.01
CA PRO A 84 13.41 3.08 -18.71
C PRO A 84 12.71 3.12 -17.34
N LYS A 85 11.49 2.62 -17.28
CA LYS A 85 10.67 2.63 -16.05
C LYS A 85 11.35 1.92 -14.87
N MET A 86 12.12 0.87 -15.15
CA MET A 86 12.90 0.17 -14.13
C MET A 86 13.97 1.08 -13.49
N LEU A 87 14.71 1.84 -14.30
CA LEU A 87 15.71 2.80 -13.82
C LEU A 87 15.08 3.94 -13.02
N LYS A 88 13.94 4.47 -13.48
CA LYS A 88 13.14 5.45 -12.72
C LYS A 88 12.80 4.95 -11.32
N ARG A 89 12.24 3.73 -11.25
CA ARG A 89 11.84 3.12 -9.97
C ARG A 89 13.04 2.82 -9.08
N ALA A 90 14.15 2.40 -9.64
CA ALA A 90 15.38 2.14 -8.89
C ALA A 90 15.95 3.43 -8.29
N ALA A 91 16.04 4.52 -9.07
CA ALA A 91 16.51 5.81 -8.61
C ALA A 91 15.61 6.39 -7.50
N LEU A 92 14.28 6.31 -7.68
CA LEU A 92 13.32 6.75 -6.67
C LEU A 92 13.44 5.95 -5.36
N ARG A 93 13.53 4.62 -5.44
CA ARG A 93 13.68 3.77 -4.25
C ARG A 93 14.97 4.09 -3.50
N LYS A 94 16.06 4.31 -4.23
CA LYS A 94 17.34 4.71 -3.63
C LYS A 94 17.21 6.06 -2.91
N MET A 95 16.64 7.07 -3.56
CA MET A 95 16.45 8.39 -2.96
C MET A 95 15.58 8.34 -1.69
N TRP A 96 14.43 7.65 -1.75
CA TRP A 96 13.52 7.50 -0.61
C TRP A 96 14.19 6.86 0.61
N SER A 97 15.17 5.99 0.38
CA SER A 97 15.92 5.32 1.45
C SER A 97 17.08 6.16 1.99
N LEU A 98 17.60 7.07 1.17
CA LEU A 98 18.74 7.92 1.51
C LEU A 98 18.33 9.20 2.24
N ASP A 99 17.15 9.74 1.94
CA ASP A 99 16.68 11.00 2.51
C ASP A 99 16.10 10.79 3.93
N PRO A 100 16.79 11.23 4.99
CA PRO A 100 16.30 11.09 6.36
C PRO A 100 15.05 11.91 6.62
N ALA A 101 14.86 13.03 5.90
CA ALA A 101 13.67 13.87 6.05
C ALA A 101 12.40 13.15 5.60
N ILE A 102 12.54 12.17 4.71
CA ILE A 102 11.46 11.32 4.23
C ILE A 102 11.38 10.03 5.04
N ARG A 103 12.48 9.29 5.18
CA ARG A 103 12.48 7.96 5.83
C ARG A 103 12.18 8.02 7.32
N ASP A 104 12.74 9.04 8.00
CA ASP A 104 12.64 9.21 9.45
C ASP A 104 11.61 10.29 9.80
N HIS A 105 10.69 10.59 8.87
CA HIS A 105 9.65 11.58 9.06
C HIS A 105 8.70 11.16 10.19
N ILE A 106 8.67 11.94 11.27
CA ILE A 106 7.67 11.82 12.34
C ILE A 106 6.68 12.95 12.13
N GLY A 107 5.45 12.59 11.75
CA GLY A 107 4.37 13.55 11.59
C GLY A 107 3.93 14.15 12.93
N PRO A 108 3.13 15.24 12.91
CA PRO A 108 2.46 15.71 14.11
C PRO A 108 1.66 14.55 14.71
N SER A 109 1.88 14.28 16.00
CA SER A 109 1.17 13.24 16.71
C SER A 109 0.52 13.83 17.95
N GLU A 110 -0.75 14.17 17.79
CA GLU A 110 -1.58 14.67 18.90
C GLU A 110 -1.85 13.59 19.97
N TYR A 111 -1.47 12.33 19.71
CA TYR A 111 -1.75 11.18 20.56
C TYR A 111 -0.55 10.24 20.80
N ALA A 112 0.69 10.66 20.56
CA ALA A 112 1.89 9.84 20.82
C ALA A 112 2.27 9.74 22.32
N TRP A 113 1.32 9.95 23.24
CA TRP A 113 1.58 9.80 24.67
C TRP A 113 1.69 8.33 25.06
N ASP A 114 2.80 7.99 25.74
CA ASP A 114 2.99 6.66 26.32
C ASP A 114 2.26 6.54 27.66
N PHE A 115 1.08 5.91 27.65
CA PHE A 115 0.28 5.69 28.85
C PHE A 115 0.87 4.69 29.85
N ASN A 116 1.93 3.96 29.48
CA ASN A 116 2.63 3.06 30.41
C ASN A 116 3.69 3.79 31.24
N SER A 117 4.11 4.98 30.81
CA SER A 117 5.09 5.82 31.51
C SER A 117 4.39 6.85 32.40
N PRO A 118 4.52 6.77 33.74
CA PRO A 118 3.94 7.77 34.62
C PRO A 118 4.57 9.14 34.34
N GLY A 119 3.74 10.13 34.00
CA GLY A 119 4.16 11.50 33.67
C GLY A 119 4.18 11.83 32.17
N SER A 120 3.74 10.93 31.29
CA SER A 120 3.64 11.21 29.86
C SER A 120 2.58 12.25 29.50
N MET A 121 1.53 12.41 30.32
CA MET A 121 0.48 13.41 30.11
C MET A 121 0.71 14.66 30.96
N PRO A 122 0.66 15.87 30.36
CA PRO A 122 0.62 17.11 31.13
C PRO A 122 -0.67 17.16 31.96
N ARG A 123 -0.53 17.49 33.24
CA ARG A 123 -1.61 17.67 34.22
C ARG A 123 -2.18 19.08 34.17
#